data_AF-A0A758KNY8-F1
#
_entry.id   AF-A0A758KNY8-F1
#
_cell.length_a   1.000
_cell.length_b   1.000
_cell.length_c   1.000
_cell.angle_alpha   90.00
_cell.angle_beta   90.00
_cell.angle_gamma   90.00
#
_symmetry.space_group_name_H-M   'P 1'
#
loop_
_entity.id
_entity.type
_entity.pdbx_description
1 polymer ?
#
loop_
_entity_poly.entity_id
_entity_poly.type
_entity_poly.pdbx_seq_one_letter_code
_entity_poly.pdbx_strand_id
1 'polypeptide(L)'
;MVELKAPLTTLWRGKDAFEEVKTLQGEVFRELETRRTLRFELDGKSYFLKWHKGTSLKEIVKNLISLRMPVLGADREWHAIHRLHELGVDTMHGVGFGEKGVNPLTRTSFIITED
;
A
#
# COMPACT_ATOMS: atom_id res chain seq x y z
N MET A 1 -7.19 -1.43 -9.56
CA MET A 1 -6.40 -2.65 -9.79
C MET A 1 -6.17 -3.33 -8.45
N VAL A 2 -6.16 -4.66 -8.39
CA VAL A 2 -5.78 -5.43 -7.19
C VAL A 2 -4.93 -6.60 -7.64
N GLU A 3 -3.78 -6.78 -7.02
CA GLU A 3 -2.85 -7.90 -7.24
C GLU A 3 -2.49 -8.51 -5.88
N LEU A 4 -2.76 -9.81 -5.71
CA LEU A 4 -2.50 -10.52 -4.47
C LEU A 4 -1.73 -11.80 -4.77
N LYS A 5 -0.78 -12.13 -3.92
CA LYS A 5 -0.07 -13.41 -3.88
C LYS A 5 -0.53 -14.22 -2.67
N ALA A 6 -0.21 -15.51 -2.68
CA ALA A 6 -0.42 -16.36 -1.50
C ALA A 6 0.37 -15.80 -0.30
N PRO A 7 -0.17 -15.87 0.93
CA PRO A 7 -1.43 -16.50 1.31
C PRO A 7 -2.69 -15.64 1.11
N LEU A 8 -2.53 -14.34 0.82
CA LEU A 8 -3.64 -13.38 0.72
C LEU A 8 -4.67 -13.76 -0.36
N THR A 9 -4.22 -14.23 -1.53
CA THR A 9 -5.13 -14.67 -2.62
C THR A 9 -6.09 -15.78 -2.18
N THR A 10 -5.64 -16.65 -1.28
CA THR A 10 -6.46 -17.74 -0.74
C THR A 10 -7.37 -17.23 0.38
N LEU A 11 -6.82 -16.47 1.34
CA LEU A 11 -7.54 -15.94 2.50
C LEU A 11 -8.66 -14.96 2.11
N TRP A 12 -8.43 -14.17 1.06
CA TRP A 12 -9.36 -13.14 0.58
C TRP A 12 -10.12 -13.56 -0.67
N ARG A 13 -10.14 -14.86 -0.99
CA ARG A 13 -10.92 -15.37 -2.11
C ARG A 13 -12.40 -15.01 -1.95
N GLY A 14 -12.94 -14.29 -2.93
CA GLY A 14 -14.34 -13.84 -2.94
C GLY A 14 -14.63 -12.66 -2.00
N LYS A 15 -13.61 -12.04 -1.39
CA LYS A 15 -13.74 -10.86 -0.53
C LYS A 15 -13.23 -9.59 -1.22
N ASP A 16 -13.67 -8.43 -0.75
CA ASP A 16 -13.07 -7.15 -1.15
C ASP A 16 -11.80 -6.91 -0.35
N ALA A 17 -10.65 -6.96 -1.04
CA ALA A 17 -9.35 -6.74 -0.42
C ALA A 17 -9.24 -5.37 0.28
N PHE A 18 -9.90 -4.32 -0.21
CA PHE A 18 -9.88 -3.01 0.44
C PHE A 18 -10.64 -2.99 1.76
N GLU A 19 -11.65 -3.84 1.92
CA GLU A 19 -12.34 -3.97 3.21
C GLU A 19 -11.55 -4.86 4.16
N GLU A 20 -10.98 -5.98 3.68
CA GLU A 20 -10.12 -6.85 4.51
C GLU A 20 -8.89 -6.10 5.03
N VAL A 21 -8.25 -5.28 4.21
CA VAL A 21 -7.07 -4.51 4.64
C VAL A 21 -7.39 -3.54 5.78
N LYS A 22 -8.61 -3.00 5.85
CA LYS A 22 -9.02 -2.11 6.95
C LYS A 22 -9.26 -2.87 8.25
N THR A 23 -9.66 -4.14 8.18
CA THR A 23 -9.92 -4.97 9.36
C THR A 23 -8.64 -5.52 9.98
N LEU A 24 -7.51 -5.53 9.25
CA LEU A 24 -6.21 -5.96 9.76
C LEU A 24 -5.81 -5.19 11.03
N GLN A 25 -5.41 -5.99 12.03
CA GLN A 25 -4.92 -5.56 13.34
C GLN A 25 -3.49 -6.02 13.52
N GLY A 26 -2.74 -5.28 14.33
CA GLY A 26 -1.35 -5.58 14.63
C GLY A 26 -0.64 -4.37 15.23
N GLU A 27 0.69 -4.38 15.22
CA GLU A 27 1.49 -3.28 15.73
C GLU A 27 1.44 -2.08 14.77
N VAL A 28 0.92 -0.94 15.24
CA VAL A 28 0.78 0.27 14.43
C VAL A 28 2.03 1.15 14.56
N PHE A 29 2.74 1.35 13.45
CA PHE A 29 3.94 2.19 13.39
C PHE A 29 3.62 3.65 13.05
N ARG A 30 2.56 3.89 12.29
CA ARG A 30 2.10 5.22 11.90
C ARG A 30 0.62 5.23 11.60
N GLU A 31 -0.10 6.19 12.17
CA GLU A 31 -1.51 6.41 11.87
C GLU A 31 -1.79 7.91 11.74
N LEU A 32 -2.20 8.30 10.54
CA LEU A 32 -2.59 9.64 10.14
C LEU A 32 -3.90 9.52 9.35
N GLU A 33 -4.60 10.63 9.14
CA GLU A 33 -5.88 10.64 8.40
C GLU A 33 -5.80 9.98 7.01
N THR A 34 -4.67 10.16 6.32
CA THR A 34 -4.46 9.68 4.94
C THR A 34 -3.53 8.47 4.85
N ARG A 35 -2.94 8.01 5.96
CA ARG A 35 -1.92 6.96 5.94
C ARG A 35 -1.94 6.12 7.20
N ARG A 36 -1.96 4.80 7.02
CA ARG A 36 -1.80 3.82 8.11
C ARG A 36 -0.69 2.84 7.75
N THR A 37 0.22 2.60 8.67
CA THR A 37 1.29 1.60 8.52
C THR A 37 1.29 0.73 9.76
N LEU A 38 1.10 -0.58 9.56
CA LEU A 38 1.07 -1.55 10.64
C LEU A 38 1.78 -2.85 10.22
N ARG A 39 2.31 -3.56 11.21
CA ARG A 39 2.81 -4.92 11.09
C ARG A 39 1.74 -5.87 11.61
N PHE A 40 1.44 -6.92 10.86
CA PHE A 40 0.49 -7.96 11.26
C PHE A 40 1.08 -9.34 10.99
N GLU A 41 0.51 -10.37 11.61
CA GLU A 41 0.95 -11.75 11.44
C GLU A 41 -0.13 -12.59 10.74
N LEU A 42 0.30 -13.47 9.83
CA LEU A 42 -0.51 -14.52 9.22
C LEU A 42 0.28 -15.82 9.19
N ASP A 43 -0.30 -16.90 9.71
CA ASP A 43 0.30 -18.24 9.74
C ASP A 43 1.76 -18.26 10.28
N GLY A 44 2.02 -17.47 11.33
CA GLY A 44 3.34 -17.37 11.96
C GLY A 44 4.39 -16.57 11.17
N LYS A 45 4.00 -15.89 10.08
CA LYS A 45 4.85 -14.95 9.33
C LYS A 45 4.37 -13.52 9.54
N SER A 46 5.30 -12.58 9.64
CA SER A 46 5.01 -11.15 9.72
C SER A 46 4.96 -10.49 8.34
N TYR A 47 4.09 -9.48 8.25
CA TYR A 47 3.87 -8.69 7.05
C TYR A 47 3.69 -7.23 7.43
N PHE A 48 4.10 -6.31 6.55
CA PHE A 48 3.81 -4.90 6.67
C PHE A 48 2.69 -4.49 5.73
N LEU A 49 1.68 -3.82 6.28
CA LEU A 49 0.68 -3.09 5.52
C LEU A 49 1.03 -1.60 5.49
N LYS A 50 1.03 -1.01 4.29
CA LYS A 50 1.03 0.44 4.10
C LYS A 50 -0.22 0.85 3.32
N TRP A 51 -1.20 1.38 4.05
CA TRP A 51 -2.45 1.91 3.50
C TRP A 51 -2.36 3.42 3.26
N HIS A 52 -2.93 3.87 2.15
CA HIS A 52 -3.00 5.27 1.73
C HIS A 52 -4.43 5.62 1.32
N LYS A 53 -4.92 6.77 1.78
CA LYS A 53 -6.22 7.33 1.45
C LYS A 53 -6.07 8.81 1.11
N GLY A 54 -6.14 9.12 -0.18
CA GLY A 54 -6.14 10.47 -0.71
C GLY A 54 -4.97 11.30 -0.22
N THR A 55 -4.99 12.57 -0.60
CA THR A 55 -4.16 13.61 0.00
C THR A 55 -4.98 14.88 0.08
N SER A 56 -4.48 15.89 0.78
CA SER A 56 -5.16 17.19 0.85
C SER A 56 -4.85 18.03 -0.40
N LEU A 57 -5.81 18.88 -0.80
CA LEU A 57 -5.57 19.86 -1.87
C LEU A 57 -4.36 20.76 -1.55
N LYS A 58 -4.17 21.11 -0.27
CA LYS A 58 -3.02 21.86 0.22
C LYS A 58 -1.70 21.15 -0.08
N GLU A 59 -1.63 19.83 0.14
CA GLU A 59 -0.44 19.04 -0.16
C GLU A 59 -0.19 18.91 -1.66
N ILE A 60 -1.24 18.76 -2.47
CA ILE A 60 -1.12 18.73 -3.94
C ILE A 60 -0.51 20.06 -4.42
N VAL A 61 -1.14 21.18 -4.05
CA VAL A 61 -0.70 22.52 -4.47
C VAL A 61 0.72 22.82 -3.96
N LYS A 62 1.02 22.52 -2.70
CA LYS A 62 2.36 22.69 -2.11
C LYS A 62 3.43 21.93 -2.91
N ASN A 63 3.17 20.67 -3.26
CA ASN A 63 4.13 19.86 -3.99
C ASN A 63 4.32 20.39 -5.42
N LEU A 64 3.23 20.74 -6.11
CA LEU A 64 3.30 21.28 -7.48
C LEU A 64 4.02 22.63 -7.56
N ILE A 65 3.74 23.56 -6.63
CA ILE A 65 4.46 24.84 -6.54
C ILE A 65 5.96 24.61 -6.26
N SER A 66 6.28 23.57 -5.48
CA SER A 66 7.66 23.14 -5.22
C SER A 66 8.28 22.32 -6.36
N LEU A 67 7.63 22.22 -7.53
CA LEU A 67 8.03 21.39 -8.68
C LEU A 67 8.26 19.90 -8.33
N ARG A 68 7.51 19.39 -7.34
CA ARG A 68 7.55 17.98 -6.92
C ARG A 68 6.22 17.30 -7.25
N MET A 69 6.29 16.07 -7.76
CA MET A 69 5.09 15.26 -7.97
C MET A 69 4.57 14.73 -6.63
N PRO A 70 3.30 14.98 -6.27
CA PRO A 70 2.73 14.49 -5.02
C PRO A 70 2.78 12.96 -4.96
N VAL A 71 2.99 12.42 -3.76
CA VAL A 71 2.87 10.97 -3.51
C VAL A 71 1.38 10.68 -3.33
N LEU A 72 0.79 9.92 -4.26
CA LEU A 72 -0.67 9.73 -4.34
C LEU A 72 -1.13 8.34 -3.90
N GLY A 73 -0.19 7.44 -3.57
CA GLY A 73 -0.52 6.08 -3.18
C GLY A 73 0.70 5.18 -3.05
N ALA A 74 0.44 3.87 -3.04
CA ALA A 74 1.43 2.81 -2.90
C ALA A 74 2.07 2.37 -4.24
N ASP A 75 1.62 2.91 -5.36
CA ASP A 75 2.08 2.57 -6.72
C ASP A 75 3.59 2.70 -6.89
N ARG A 76 4.18 3.80 -6.41
CA ARG A 76 5.63 4.02 -6.48
C ARG A 76 6.43 2.92 -5.80
N GLU A 77 5.97 2.47 -4.63
CA GLU A 77 6.67 1.42 -3.86
C GLU A 77 6.52 0.06 -4.55
N TRP A 78 5.32 -0.23 -5.05
CA TRP A 78 5.06 -1.44 -5.83
C TRP A 78 5.95 -1.54 -7.06
N HIS A 79 6.00 -0.48 -7.88
CA HIS A 79 6.85 -0.45 -9.07
C HIS A 79 8.34 -0.49 -8.74
N ALA A 80 8.77 0.15 -7.64
CA ALA A 80 10.16 0.10 -7.21
C ALA A 80 10.60 -1.32 -6.84
N ILE A 81 9.78 -2.04 -6.07
CA ILE A 81 10.06 -3.45 -5.70
C ILE A 81 10.20 -4.32 -6.96
N HIS A 82 9.26 -4.20 -7.90
CA HIS A 82 9.32 -4.99 -9.15
C HIS A 82 10.55 -4.65 -9.97
N ARG A 83 10.88 -3.35 -10.09
CA ARG A 83 12.06 -2.92 -10.83
C ARG A 83 13.36 -3.38 -10.20
N LEU A 84 13.45 -3.40 -8.86
CA LEU A 84 14.63 -3.90 -8.15
C LEU A 84 14.79 -5.41 -8.34
N HIS A 85 13.69 -6.18 -8.26
CA HIS A 85 13.72 -7.61 -8.57
C HIS A 85 14.17 -7.90 -10.01
N GLU A 86 13.68 -7.16 -11.00
CA GLU A 86 14.13 -7.29 -12.40
C GLU A 86 15.63 -7.06 -12.58
N LEU A 87 16.22 -6.19 -11.74
CA LEU A 87 17.64 -5.86 -11.75
C LEU A 87 18.47 -6.79 -10.86
N GLY A 88 17.86 -7.78 -10.21
CA GLY A 88 18.54 -8.68 -9.28
C GLY A 88 19.03 -8.00 -8.00
N VAL A 89 18.43 -6.86 -7.64
CA VAL A 89 18.74 -6.14 -6.40
C VAL A 89 17.84 -6.66 -5.29
N ASP A 90 18.46 -7.06 -4.18
CA ASP A 90 17.74 -7.52 -2.99
C ASP A 90 16.83 -6.43 -2.42
N THR A 91 15.57 -6.77 -2.17
CA THR A 91 14.52 -5.84 -1.73
C THR A 91 13.37 -6.58 -1.06
N MET A 92 12.40 -5.82 -0.53
CA MET A 92 11.20 -6.39 0.12
C MET A 92 10.36 -7.20 -0.88
N HIS A 93 9.73 -8.28 -0.41
CA HIS A 93 8.82 -9.05 -1.24
C HIS A 93 7.38 -8.51 -1.16
N GLY A 94 6.91 -7.88 -2.24
CA GLY A 94 5.52 -7.45 -2.36
C GLY A 94 4.56 -8.63 -2.58
N VAL A 95 3.63 -8.83 -1.65
CA VAL A 95 2.63 -9.92 -1.66
C VAL A 95 1.20 -9.42 -1.87
N GLY A 96 0.95 -8.12 -1.75
CA GLY A 96 -0.35 -7.54 -2.05
C GLY A 96 -0.24 -6.09 -2.49
N PHE A 97 -1.02 -5.72 -3.48
CA PHE A 97 -1.18 -4.35 -3.94
C PHE A 97 -2.61 -4.11 -4.36
N GLY A 98 -3.12 -2.92 -4.06
CA GLY A 98 -4.43 -2.50 -4.53
C GLY A 98 -4.48 -1.00 -4.70
N GLU A 99 -5.19 -0.54 -5.73
CA GLU A 99 -5.50 0.86 -5.97
C GLU A 99 -6.90 1.04 -6.56
N LYS A 100 -7.62 2.06 -6.07
CA LYS A 100 -8.93 2.46 -6.61
C LYS A 100 -9.12 3.96 -6.55
N GLY A 101 -9.84 4.48 -7.55
CA GLY A 101 -10.14 5.91 -7.71
C GLY A 101 -9.05 6.67 -8.48
N VAL A 102 -9.47 7.55 -9.39
CA VAL A 102 -8.59 8.41 -10.21
C VAL A 102 -8.39 9.79 -9.60
N ASN A 103 -9.31 10.24 -8.74
CA ASN A 103 -9.23 11.53 -8.08
C ASN A 103 -8.18 11.47 -6.95
N PRO A 104 -7.11 12.27 -6.99
CA PRO A 104 -6.04 12.22 -5.98
C PRO A 104 -6.51 12.52 -4.56
N LEU A 105 -7.66 13.19 -4.39
CA LEU A 105 -8.24 13.50 -3.08
C LEU A 105 -8.98 12.30 -2.46
N THR A 106 -9.42 11.34 -3.28
CA THR A 106 -10.22 10.19 -2.83
C THR A 106 -9.64 8.83 -3.22
N ARG A 107 -8.55 8.81 -3.98
CA ARG A 107 -7.82 7.58 -4.36
C ARG A 107 -7.41 6.84 -3.10
N THR A 108 -7.64 5.54 -3.08
CA THR A 108 -7.18 4.67 -2.00
C THR A 108 -6.27 3.61 -2.58
N SER A 109 -5.21 3.28 -1.85
CA SER A 109 -4.29 2.24 -2.25
C SER A 109 -3.62 1.59 -1.05
N PHE A 110 -3.13 0.38 -1.24
CA PHE A 110 -2.35 -0.33 -0.26
C PHE A 110 -1.25 -1.13 -0.91
N ILE A 111 -0.21 -1.40 -0.13
CA ILE A 111 0.80 -2.41 -0.42
C ILE A 111 1.01 -3.25 0.85
N ILE A 112 1.18 -4.55 0.65
CA ILE A 112 1.57 -5.51 1.66
C ILE A 112 2.87 -6.16 1.23
N THR A 113 3.85 -6.15 2.13
CA THR A 113 5.14 -6.81 1.94
C THR A 113 5.35 -7.85 3.04
N GLU A 114 6.15 -8.87 2.75
CA GLU A 114 6.79 -9.66 3.80
C GLU A 114 7.69 -8.75 4.66
N ASP A 115 7.79 -9.06 5.95
CA ASP A 115 8.71 -8.43 6.92
C ASP A 115 10.14 -8.95 6.75
#